data_AF-A0A959G1B4-F1
#
_entry.id   AF-A0A959G1B4-F1
#
_cell.length_a   1.000
_cell.length_b   1.000
_cell.length_c   1.000
_cell.angle_alpha   90.00
_cell.angle_beta   90.00
_cell.angle_gamma   90.00
#
_symmetry.space_group_name_H-M   'P 1'
#
loop_
_entity.id
_entity.type
_entity.pdbx_description
1 polymer ?
#
loop_
_entity_poly.entity_id
_entity_poly.type
_entity_poly.pdbx_seq_one_letter_code
_entity_poly.pdbx_strand_id
1 'polypeptide(L)'
;MWKQFFKYFWIGAFLLTLLIRAVSSPAAIEHWYSRGFFPAYRSAWDLLTGVVPFPLVYLLVFWLFFMGVLRLYRWLGDDRRLVAKLGSLLLGVLQFVGLAGTLFIWLWGFNYKRIPLEEQLGLVLKPMTDTVLIQSYEATTAKLIDARLRIAGAADRPLNDGDLPSDLEAQLRVLLESWLAAHDYPTDGEVRALLVKPKGVLMRFSSSGVYLPWVGEGHVDAAVHPIQIPFVMAHEMAHGYCFGNEGICNFIAYLVCIQSDDPLVLYSGIMGYWRYLAGDYRQINPDAYAAAYEALPEAIKGDLQD
;
A
#
# COMPACT_ATOMS: atom_id res chain seq x y z
N MET A 1 4.36 -35.82 -24.55
CA MET A 1 3.61 -34.57 -24.77
C MET A 1 3.37 -33.77 -23.48
N TRP A 2 2.79 -34.35 -22.42
CA TRP A 2 2.42 -33.59 -21.21
C TRP A 2 3.58 -32.88 -20.49
N LYS A 3 4.74 -33.51 -20.34
CA LYS A 3 5.93 -32.87 -19.74
C LYS A 3 6.44 -31.65 -20.51
N GLN A 4 6.21 -31.60 -21.83
CA GLN A 4 6.62 -30.47 -22.68
C GLN A 4 5.62 -29.31 -22.59
N PHE A 5 4.34 -29.62 -22.38
CA PHE A 5 3.27 -28.62 -22.21
C PHE A 5 3.46 -27.80 -20.93
N PHE A 6 3.70 -28.46 -19.79
CA PHE A 6 3.98 -27.77 -18.52
C PHE A 6 5.28 -26.95 -18.55
N LYS A 7 6.21 -27.27 -19.46
CA LYS A 7 7.51 -26.61 -19.58
C LYS A 7 7.41 -25.13 -19.96
N TYR A 8 6.37 -24.74 -20.70
CA TYR A 8 6.15 -23.35 -21.13
C TYR A 8 4.83 -22.76 -20.65
N PHE A 9 4.07 -23.52 -19.86
CA PHE A 9 2.72 -23.15 -19.41
C PHE A 9 2.67 -21.75 -18.79
N TRP A 10 3.50 -21.46 -17.78
CA TRP A 10 3.47 -20.16 -17.10
C TRP A 10 3.94 -18.99 -17.96
N ILE A 11 4.82 -19.23 -18.92
CA ILE A 11 5.23 -18.21 -19.89
C ILE A 11 4.05 -17.89 -20.81
N GLY A 12 3.39 -18.93 -21.35
CA GLY A 12 2.19 -18.76 -22.18
C GLY A 12 1.02 -18.13 -21.42
N ALA A 13 0.78 -18.56 -20.18
CA ALA A 13 -0.25 -18.01 -19.31
C ALA A 13 -0.01 -16.52 -19.03
N PHE A 14 1.24 -16.11 -18.81
CA PHE A 14 1.58 -14.71 -18.61
C PHE A 14 1.37 -13.87 -19.86
N LEU A 15 1.82 -14.35 -21.03
CA LEU A 15 1.58 -13.67 -22.30
C LEU A 15 0.08 -13.54 -22.62
N LEU A 16 -0.70 -14.60 -22.36
CA LEU A 16 -2.16 -14.56 -22.51
C LEU A 16 -2.80 -13.57 -21.54
N THR A 17 -2.34 -13.53 -20.28
CA THR A 17 -2.83 -12.60 -19.26
C THR A 17 -2.54 -11.15 -19.66
N LEU A 18 -1.34 -10.87 -20.18
CA LEU A 18 -0.98 -9.56 -20.73
C LEU A 18 -1.85 -9.18 -21.93
N LEU A 19 -2.14 -10.13 -22.83
CA LEU A 19 -3.03 -9.91 -23.96
C LEU A 19 -4.45 -9.57 -23.49
N ILE A 20 -5.01 -10.34 -22.56
CA ILE A 20 -6.33 -10.07 -21.94
C ILE A 20 -6.33 -8.65 -21.37
N ARG A 21 -5.34 -8.30 -20.55
CA ARG A 21 -5.21 -6.95 -19.97
C ARG A 21 -5.08 -5.85 -21.02
N ALA A 22 -4.36 -6.10 -22.11
CA ALA A 22 -4.20 -5.13 -23.18
C ALA A 22 -5.53 -4.83 -23.88
N VAL A 23 -6.34 -5.87 -24.17
CA VAL A 23 -7.59 -5.73 -24.93
C VAL A 23 -8.82 -5.36 -24.07
N SER A 24 -8.81 -5.62 -22.77
CA SER A 24 -9.94 -5.26 -21.88
C SER A 24 -10.10 -3.74 -21.75
N SER A 25 -11.30 -3.18 -21.95
CA SER A 25 -11.55 -1.75 -21.70
C SER A 25 -11.61 -1.45 -20.20
N PRO A 26 -11.42 -0.18 -19.77
CA PRO A 26 -11.58 0.20 -18.37
C PRO A 26 -12.97 -0.14 -17.80
N ALA A 27 -14.03 0.07 -18.58
CA ALA A 27 -15.40 -0.30 -18.19
C ALA A 27 -15.56 -1.81 -17.97
N ALA A 28 -14.93 -2.64 -18.81
CA ALA A 28 -14.97 -4.09 -18.64
C ALA A 28 -14.21 -4.54 -17.38
N ILE A 29 -13.04 -3.95 -17.10
CA ILE A 29 -12.29 -4.21 -15.88
C ILE A 29 -13.10 -3.78 -14.65
N GLU A 30 -13.67 -2.58 -14.66
CA GLU A 30 -14.46 -2.07 -13.54
C GLU A 30 -15.63 -3.00 -13.21
N HIS A 31 -16.42 -3.39 -14.22
CA HIS A 31 -17.63 -4.18 -14.01
C HIS A 31 -17.34 -5.65 -13.68
N TRP A 32 -16.51 -6.33 -14.48
CA TRP A 32 -16.32 -7.78 -14.37
C TRP A 32 -15.22 -8.17 -13.38
N TYR A 33 -14.14 -7.39 -13.32
CA TYR A 33 -13.00 -7.70 -12.46
C TYR A 33 -13.09 -6.97 -11.12
N SER A 34 -13.00 -5.65 -11.10
CA SER A 34 -12.80 -4.88 -9.87
C SER A 34 -14.01 -4.86 -8.95
N ARG A 35 -15.23 -4.84 -9.50
CA ARG A 35 -16.49 -4.90 -8.75
C ARG A 35 -17.15 -6.29 -8.76
N GLY A 36 -16.57 -7.24 -9.48
CA GLY A 36 -17.12 -8.60 -9.64
C GLY A 36 -16.19 -9.66 -9.06
N PHE A 37 -15.25 -10.13 -9.86
CA PHE A 37 -14.32 -11.20 -9.47
C PHE A 37 -13.46 -10.85 -8.25
N PHE A 38 -12.87 -9.65 -8.19
CA PHE A 38 -11.89 -9.29 -7.18
C PHE A 38 -12.48 -9.29 -5.75
N PRO A 39 -13.64 -8.67 -5.46
CA PRO A 39 -14.25 -8.72 -4.13
C PRO A 39 -14.61 -10.15 -3.70
N ALA A 40 -15.11 -10.98 -4.64
CA ALA A 40 -15.43 -12.38 -4.36
C ALA A 40 -14.17 -13.21 -4.02
N TYR A 41 -13.10 -13.04 -4.80
CA TYR A 41 -11.79 -13.63 -4.51
C TYR A 41 -11.26 -13.15 -3.16
N ARG A 42 -11.32 -11.84 -2.91
CA ARG A 42 -10.82 -11.21 -1.69
C ARG A 42 -11.51 -11.76 -0.45
N SER A 43 -12.83 -11.82 -0.48
CA SER A 43 -13.64 -12.39 0.59
C SER A 43 -13.28 -13.86 0.87
N ALA A 44 -13.11 -14.66 -0.18
CA ALA A 44 -12.73 -16.06 -0.04
C ALA A 44 -11.31 -16.22 0.53
N TRP A 45 -10.39 -15.35 0.14
CA TRP A 45 -9.02 -15.33 0.66
C TRP A 45 -9.00 -14.94 2.14
N ASP A 46 -9.76 -13.91 2.52
CA ASP A 46 -9.81 -13.41 3.89
C ASP A 46 -10.39 -14.41 4.89
N LEU A 47 -11.34 -15.24 4.47
CA LEU A 47 -11.79 -16.36 5.30
C LEU A 47 -10.66 -17.33 5.67
N LEU A 48 -9.63 -17.45 4.82
CA LEU A 48 -8.48 -18.32 5.05
C LEU A 48 -7.38 -17.63 5.84
N THR A 49 -7.15 -16.34 5.58
CA THR A 49 -5.98 -15.60 6.06
C THR A 49 -6.28 -14.66 7.23
N GLY A 50 -7.54 -14.27 7.44
CA GLY A 50 -7.97 -13.35 8.49
C GLY A 50 -7.65 -13.85 9.91
N VAL A 51 -7.58 -15.17 10.09
CA VAL A 51 -7.28 -15.80 11.39
C VAL A 51 -5.80 -15.83 11.76
N VAL A 52 -4.90 -15.49 10.82
CA VAL A 52 -3.45 -15.64 11.05
C VAL A 52 -2.91 -14.40 11.77
N PRO A 53 -2.36 -14.51 13.00
CA PRO A 53 -2.01 -13.33 13.81
C PRO A 53 -0.69 -12.66 13.43
N PHE A 54 -0.10 -13.02 12.28
CA PHE A 54 1.18 -12.49 11.81
C PHE A 54 1.20 -12.31 10.28
N PRO A 55 2.05 -11.41 9.75
CA PRO A 55 2.17 -11.17 8.30
C PRO A 55 2.49 -12.43 7.49
N LEU A 56 1.68 -12.74 6.49
CA LEU A 56 1.84 -13.89 5.60
C LEU A 56 3.05 -13.77 4.67
N VAL A 57 3.56 -12.55 4.46
CA VAL A 57 4.81 -12.33 3.74
C VAL A 57 5.96 -13.16 4.31
N TYR A 58 5.96 -13.46 5.62
CA TYR A 58 6.99 -14.30 6.23
C TYR A 58 6.94 -15.75 5.72
N LEU A 59 5.75 -16.31 5.55
CA LEU A 59 5.59 -17.65 4.98
C LEU A 59 5.97 -17.67 3.51
N LEU A 60 5.59 -16.62 2.76
CA LEU A 60 5.98 -16.48 1.36
C LEU A 60 7.50 -16.41 1.19
N VAL A 61 8.18 -15.54 1.96
CA VAL A 61 9.64 -15.39 1.92
C VAL A 61 10.34 -16.69 2.33
N PHE A 62 9.88 -17.34 3.40
CA PHE A 62 10.42 -18.63 3.83
C PHE A 62 10.27 -19.70 2.74
N TRP A 63 9.09 -19.79 2.12
CA TRP A 63 8.82 -20.73 1.05
C TRP A 63 9.69 -20.46 -0.19
N LEU A 64 9.82 -19.19 -0.61
CA LEU A 64 10.68 -18.80 -1.73
C LEU A 64 12.16 -19.13 -1.46
N PHE A 65 12.64 -18.86 -0.24
CA PHE A 65 13.99 -19.21 0.18
C PHE A 65 14.23 -20.72 0.12
N PHE A 66 13.32 -21.51 0.71
CA PHE A 66 13.40 -22.98 0.70
C PHE A 66 13.41 -23.54 -0.73
N MET A 67 12.52 -23.04 -1.59
CA MET A 67 12.47 -23.45 -3.00
C MET A 67 13.75 -23.05 -3.76
N GLY A 68 14.33 -21.89 -3.44
CA GLY A 68 15.62 -21.45 -3.96
C GLY A 68 16.77 -22.38 -3.57
N VAL A 69 16.89 -22.73 -2.29
CA VAL A 69 17.90 -23.67 -1.79
C VAL A 69 17.74 -25.05 -2.42
N LEU A 70 16.52 -25.57 -2.48
CA LEU A 70 16.25 -26.88 -3.10
C LEU A 70 16.63 -26.88 -4.59
N ARG A 71 16.35 -25.78 -5.30
CA ARG A 71 16.72 -25.63 -6.71
C ARG A 71 18.24 -25.54 -6.89
N LEU A 72 18.93 -24.82 -6.01
CA LEU A 72 20.40 -24.74 -6.00
C LEU A 72 21.04 -26.10 -5.74
N TYR A 73 20.56 -26.84 -4.72
CA TYR A 73 21.05 -28.18 -4.40
C TYR A 73 20.92 -29.14 -5.61
N ARG A 74 19.76 -29.14 -6.27
CA ARG A 74 19.53 -29.94 -7.49
C ARG A 74 20.42 -29.51 -8.66
N TRP A 75 20.70 -28.22 -8.78
CA TRP A 75 21.56 -27.68 -9.85
C TRP A 75 23.04 -28.04 -9.65
N LEU A 76 23.51 -28.06 -8.40
CA LEU A 76 24.87 -28.49 -8.04
C LEU A 76 25.09 -29.99 -8.31
N GLY A 77 24.11 -30.84 -7.96
CA GLY A 77 24.18 -32.29 -8.17
C GLY A 77 23.79 -32.78 -9.57
N ASP A 78 23.60 -31.88 -10.54
CA ASP A 78 23.25 -32.22 -11.92
C ASP A 78 24.51 -32.55 -12.73
N ASP A 79 24.57 -33.64 -13.48
CA ASP A 79 25.76 -34.00 -14.27
C ASP A 79 25.72 -33.48 -15.73
N ARG A 80 24.66 -32.73 -16.10
CA ARG A 80 24.53 -32.15 -17.44
C ARG A 80 25.64 -31.12 -17.74
N ARG A 81 25.95 -30.95 -19.03
CA ARG A 81 26.86 -29.90 -19.53
C ARG A 81 26.40 -28.51 -19.04
N LEU A 82 27.35 -27.62 -18.73
CA LEU A 82 27.08 -26.28 -18.19
C LEU A 82 26.05 -25.49 -19.01
N VAL A 83 26.12 -25.53 -20.34
CA VAL A 83 25.15 -24.86 -21.23
C VAL A 83 23.72 -25.36 -21.00
N ALA A 84 23.53 -26.67 -20.87
CA ALA A 84 22.21 -27.26 -20.60
C ALA A 84 21.72 -26.93 -19.19
N LYS A 85 22.62 -26.90 -18.19
CA LYS A 85 22.31 -26.46 -16.84
C LYS A 85 21.81 -25.01 -16.80
N LEU A 86 22.58 -24.08 -17.41
CA LEU A 86 22.23 -22.66 -17.49
C LEU A 86 20.92 -22.46 -18.25
N GLY A 87 20.69 -23.17 -19.35
CA GLY A 87 19.42 -23.13 -20.07
C GLY A 87 18.23 -23.58 -19.22
N SER A 88 18.40 -24.60 -18.37
CA SER A 88 17.36 -25.05 -17.45
C SER A 88 17.11 -24.07 -16.29
N LEU A 89 18.15 -23.35 -15.84
CA LEU A 89 18.02 -22.29 -14.85
C LEU A 89 17.24 -21.12 -15.42
N LEU A 90 17.66 -20.60 -16.58
CA LEU A 90 17.00 -19.50 -17.29
C LEU A 90 15.53 -19.80 -17.53
N LEU A 91 15.21 -20.99 -18.06
CA LEU A 91 13.83 -21.38 -18.27
C LEU A 91 13.02 -21.40 -16.97
N GLY A 92 13.60 -21.89 -15.87
CA GLY A 92 12.93 -21.85 -14.57
C GLY A 92 12.69 -20.44 -14.04
N VAL A 93 13.62 -19.51 -14.28
CA VAL A 93 13.43 -18.09 -13.96
C VAL A 93 12.29 -17.52 -14.80
N LEU A 94 12.25 -17.79 -16.11
CA LEU A 94 11.15 -17.34 -16.98
C LEU A 94 9.80 -17.93 -16.57
N GLN A 95 9.76 -19.20 -16.15
CA GLN A 95 8.55 -19.81 -15.61
C GLN A 95 8.12 -19.16 -14.29
N PHE A 96 9.05 -18.85 -13.39
CA PHE A 96 8.76 -18.18 -12.14
C PHE A 96 8.25 -16.76 -12.37
N VAL A 97 8.89 -15.98 -13.25
CA VAL A 97 8.41 -14.65 -13.66
C VAL A 97 7.03 -14.75 -14.30
N GLY A 98 6.79 -15.74 -15.15
CA GLY A 98 5.48 -15.98 -15.74
C GLY A 98 4.41 -16.28 -14.69
N LEU A 99 4.69 -17.18 -13.74
CA LEU A 99 3.79 -17.49 -12.63
C LEU A 99 3.53 -16.24 -11.77
N ALA A 100 4.59 -15.59 -11.28
CA ALA A 100 4.48 -14.44 -10.39
C ALA A 100 3.74 -13.27 -11.06
N GLY A 101 4.01 -13.01 -12.35
CA GLY A 101 3.34 -11.97 -13.13
C GLY A 101 1.89 -12.29 -13.45
N THR A 102 1.57 -13.55 -13.80
CA THR A 102 0.18 -14.00 -13.97
C THR A 102 -0.59 -13.82 -12.67
N LEU A 103 -0.07 -14.32 -11.56
CA LEU A 103 -0.69 -14.16 -10.25
C LEU A 103 -0.84 -12.68 -9.87
N PHE A 104 0.19 -11.86 -10.06
CA PHE A 104 0.10 -10.43 -9.78
C PHE A 104 -1.08 -9.78 -10.52
N ILE A 105 -1.21 -10.02 -11.83
CA ILE A 105 -2.29 -9.40 -12.62
C ILE A 105 -3.66 -9.90 -12.18
N TRP A 106 -3.85 -11.21 -12.02
CA TRP A 106 -5.13 -11.81 -11.67
C TRP A 106 -5.54 -11.61 -10.21
N LEU A 107 -4.59 -11.52 -9.29
CA LEU A 107 -4.87 -11.29 -7.88
C LEU A 107 -5.06 -9.81 -7.58
N TRP A 108 -4.54 -8.88 -8.42
CA TRP A 108 -4.67 -7.45 -8.16
C TRP A 108 -4.41 -6.53 -9.37
N GLY A 109 -3.41 -6.81 -10.21
CA GLY A 109 -2.87 -5.86 -11.19
C GLY A 109 -3.79 -5.43 -12.34
N PHE A 110 -4.95 -6.07 -12.56
CA PHE A 110 -5.99 -5.51 -13.41
C PHE A 110 -6.55 -4.18 -12.87
N ASN A 111 -6.49 -3.96 -11.56
CA ASN A 111 -7.01 -2.76 -10.89
C ASN A 111 -6.35 -1.44 -11.35
N TYR A 112 -5.16 -1.50 -11.97
CA TYR A 112 -4.54 -0.32 -12.61
C TYR A 112 -5.30 0.22 -13.83
N LYS A 113 -6.20 -0.57 -14.43
CA LYS A 113 -6.97 -0.18 -15.63
C LYS A 113 -8.42 0.13 -15.30
N ARG A 114 -8.74 0.42 -14.03
CA ARG A 114 -10.07 0.86 -13.61
C ARG A 114 -10.41 2.22 -14.22
N ILE A 115 -11.69 2.58 -14.13
CA ILE A 115 -12.11 3.96 -14.37
C ILE A 115 -11.46 4.84 -13.29
N PRO A 116 -10.85 5.99 -13.64
CA PRO A 116 -10.20 6.87 -12.67
C PRO A 116 -11.15 7.31 -11.55
N LEU A 117 -10.66 7.39 -10.31
CA LEU A 117 -11.51 7.72 -9.15
C LEU A 117 -12.15 9.11 -9.31
N GLU A 118 -11.41 10.08 -9.84
CA GLU A 118 -11.89 11.42 -10.10
C GLU A 118 -13.10 11.45 -11.05
N GLU A 119 -13.15 10.54 -12.03
CA GLU A 119 -14.31 10.40 -12.92
C GLU A 119 -15.49 9.78 -12.18
N GLN A 120 -15.24 8.75 -11.37
CA GLN A 120 -16.27 8.06 -10.58
C GLN A 120 -16.92 8.98 -9.53
N LEU A 121 -16.12 9.86 -8.93
CA LEU A 121 -16.58 10.84 -7.94
C LEU A 121 -17.04 12.17 -8.56
N GLY A 122 -16.95 12.35 -9.88
CA GLY A 122 -17.30 13.60 -10.55
C GLY A 122 -16.42 14.78 -10.14
N LEU A 123 -15.17 14.54 -9.76
CA LEU A 123 -14.22 15.56 -9.32
C LEU A 123 -13.65 16.34 -10.50
N VAL A 124 -13.71 17.68 -10.39
CA VAL A 124 -13.03 18.56 -11.33
C VAL A 124 -11.65 18.90 -10.78
N LEU A 125 -10.62 18.26 -11.35
CA LEU A 125 -9.24 18.52 -10.95
C LEU A 125 -8.82 19.94 -11.34
N LYS A 126 -8.31 20.68 -10.36
CA LYS A 126 -7.77 22.04 -10.56
C LYS A 126 -6.26 22.02 -10.35
N PRO A 127 -5.48 22.76 -11.17
CA PRO A 127 -4.06 22.91 -10.92
C PRO A 127 -3.79 23.52 -9.54
N MET A 128 -2.77 23.00 -8.85
CA MET A 128 -2.26 23.60 -7.63
C MET A 128 -1.39 24.81 -8.02
N THR A 129 -1.89 26.03 -7.80
CA THR A 129 -1.09 27.25 -7.97
C THR A 129 -0.32 27.55 -6.68
N ASP A 130 0.79 28.29 -6.77
CA ASP A 130 1.60 28.67 -5.61
C ASP A 130 0.77 29.34 -4.50
N THR A 131 -0.17 30.22 -4.88
CA THR A 131 -1.09 30.86 -3.92
C THR A 131 -1.98 29.85 -3.21
N VAL A 132 -2.58 28.90 -3.95
CA VAL A 132 -3.47 27.88 -3.36
C VAL A 132 -2.66 26.92 -2.50
N LEU A 133 -1.43 26.59 -2.90
CA LEU A 133 -0.51 25.75 -2.13
C LEU A 133 -0.19 26.40 -0.78
N ILE A 134 0.25 27.66 -0.78
CA ILE A 134 0.60 28.39 0.45
C ILE A 134 -0.61 28.53 1.37
N GLN A 135 -1.78 28.90 0.83
CA GLN A 135 -3.02 28.99 1.62
C GLN A 135 -3.43 27.63 2.21
N SER A 136 -3.28 26.55 1.43
CA SER A 136 -3.57 25.20 1.89
C SER A 136 -2.59 24.76 2.97
N TYR A 137 -1.31 25.11 2.83
CA TYR A 137 -0.28 24.85 3.84
C TYR A 137 -0.59 25.57 5.15
N GLU A 138 -0.89 26.87 5.13
CA GLU A 138 -1.23 27.65 6.33
C GLU A 138 -2.49 27.11 7.01
N ALA A 139 -3.55 26.86 6.23
CA ALA A 139 -4.81 26.31 6.76
C ALA A 139 -4.63 24.90 7.34
N THR A 140 -3.84 24.06 6.70
CA THR A 140 -3.55 22.70 7.18
C THR A 140 -2.64 22.74 8.41
N THR A 141 -1.70 23.68 8.49
CA THR A 141 -0.85 23.88 9.66
C THR A 141 -1.68 24.23 10.89
N ALA A 142 -2.68 25.12 10.76
CA ALA A 142 -3.59 25.44 11.86
C ALA A 142 -4.38 24.19 12.34
N LYS A 143 -4.90 23.38 11.41
CA LYS A 143 -5.57 22.12 11.72
C LYS A 143 -4.63 21.10 12.38
N LEU A 144 -3.39 21.03 11.92
CA LEU A 144 -2.36 20.13 12.44
C LEU A 144 -2.04 20.46 13.91
N ILE A 145 -1.90 21.75 14.22
CA ILE A 145 -1.67 22.24 15.60
C ILE A 145 -2.86 21.88 16.49
N ASP A 146 -4.08 22.18 16.05
CA ASP A 146 -5.29 21.87 16.81
C ASP A 146 -5.46 20.36 17.05
N ALA A 147 -5.24 19.53 16.02
CA ALA A 147 -5.30 18.08 16.15
C ALA A 147 -4.25 17.53 17.12
N ARG A 148 -3.02 18.06 17.09
CA ARG A 148 -1.96 17.65 18.02
C ARG A 148 -2.33 17.93 19.47
N LEU A 149 -2.95 19.08 19.74
CA LEU A 149 -3.36 19.47 21.10
C LEU A 149 -4.46 18.57 21.68
N ARG A 150 -5.20 17.84 20.83
CA ARG A 150 -6.23 16.88 21.27
C ARG A 150 -5.67 15.53 21.72
N ILE A 151 -4.39 15.24 21.47
CA ILE A 151 -3.76 13.98 21.88
C ILE A 151 -3.39 14.07 23.37
N ALA A 152 -4.23 13.48 24.22
CA ALA A 152 -4.06 13.51 25.67
C ALA A 152 -2.75 12.84 26.11
N GLY A 153 -2.01 13.47 27.04
CA GLY A 153 -0.82 12.87 27.66
C GLY A 153 0.46 12.85 26.80
N ALA A 154 0.46 13.53 25.65
CA ALA A 154 1.62 13.64 24.75
C ALA A 154 1.80 15.07 24.17
N ALA A 155 1.30 16.09 24.89
CA ALA A 155 1.40 17.48 24.45
C ALA A 155 2.84 18.05 24.56
N ASP A 156 3.63 17.51 25.47
CA ASP A 156 4.98 17.97 25.84
C ASP A 156 6.08 16.95 25.52
N ARG A 157 5.74 15.84 24.86
CA ARG A 157 6.70 14.81 24.42
C ARG A 157 6.38 14.28 23.02
N PRO A 158 7.38 13.71 22.31
CA PRO A 158 7.13 12.94 21.09
C PRO A 158 6.24 11.71 21.36
N LEU A 159 5.48 11.33 20.33
CA LEU A 159 4.68 10.10 20.34
C LEU A 159 5.55 8.86 20.19
N ASN A 160 5.15 7.75 20.82
CA ASN A 160 5.84 6.45 20.75
C ASN A 160 4.89 5.31 20.38
N ASP A 161 5.43 4.11 20.12
CA ASP A 161 4.65 2.93 19.70
C ASP A 161 3.49 2.59 20.66
N GLY A 162 3.61 2.91 21.95
CA GLY A 162 2.58 2.66 22.97
C GLY A 162 1.41 3.64 22.96
N ASP A 163 1.52 4.74 22.21
CA ASP A 163 0.43 5.71 22.04
C ASP A 163 -0.56 5.27 20.94
N LEU A 164 -0.20 4.30 20.10
CA LEU A 164 -1.07 3.80 19.04
C LEU A 164 -2.28 3.04 19.60
N PRO A 165 -3.48 3.22 19.03
CA PRO A 165 -4.65 2.43 19.42
C PRO A 165 -4.40 0.93 19.23
N SER A 166 -4.73 0.13 20.24
CA SER A 166 -4.51 -1.33 20.18
C SER A 166 -5.33 -2.02 19.09
N ASP A 167 -6.44 -1.41 18.68
CA ASP A 167 -7.38 -1.86 17.65
C ASP A 167 -7.28 -1.00 16.37
N LEU A 168 -6.16 -0.29 16.16
CA LEU A 168 -5.94 0.63 15.03
C LEU A 168 -6.33 0.02 13.68
N GLU A 169 -5.90 -1.21 13.38
CA GLU A 169 -6.23 -1.89 12.13
C GLU A 169 -7.75 -2.04 11.94
N ALA A 170 -8.46 -2.43 13.00
CA ALA A 170 -9.92 -2.58 12.98
C ALA A 170 -10.64 -1.24 12.85
N GLN A 171 -10.20 -0.22 13.59
CA GLN A 171 -10.75 1.13 13.48
C GLN A 171 -10.62 1.69 12.06
N LEU A 172 -9.43 1.59 11.46
CA LEU A 172 -9.19 2.05 10.09
C LEU A 172 -10.01 1.27 9.07
N ARG A 173 -10.16 -0.05 9.26
CA ARG A 173 -11.00 -0.88 8.38
C ARG A 173 -12.43 -0.38 8.35
N VAL A 174 -13.03 -0.15 9.52
CA VAL A 174 -14.42 0.31 9.65
C VAL A 174 -14.60 1.68 8.99
N LEU A 175 -13.68 2.62 9.20
CA LEU A 175 -13.74 3.94 8.58
C LEU A 175 -13.61 3.85 7.05
N LEU A 176 -12.72 2.99 6.55
CA LEU A 176 -12.50 2.79 5.13
C LEU A 176 -13.70 2.10 4.46
N GLU A 177 -14.24 1.05 5.05
CA GLU A 177 -15.47 0.39 4.61
C GLU A 177 -16.66 1.36 4.60
N SER A 178 -16.79 2.20 5.63
CA SER A 178 -17.84 3.23 5.70
C SER A 178 -17.72 4.23 4.55
N TRP A 179 -16.50 4.69 4.26
CA TRP A 179 -16.25 5.58 3.12
C TRP A 179 -16.54 4.88 1.78
N LEU A 180 -16.15 3.62 1.61
CA LEU A 180 -16.41 2.85 0.39
C LEU A 180 -17.89 2.63 0.16
N ALA A 181 -18.62 2.20 1.19
CA ALA A 181 -20.05 1.97 1.11
C ALA A 181 -20.82 3.24 0.74
N ALA A 182 -20.40 4.40 1.29
CA ALA A 182 -20.99 5.70 0.96
C ALA A 182 -20.78 6.13 -0.51
N HIS A 183 -19.83 5.53 -1.21
CA HIS A 183 -19.51 5.80 -2.62
C HIS A 183 -19.75 4.58 -3.53
N ASP A 184 -20.63 3.66 -3.10
CA ASP A 184 -21.04 2.47 -3.85
C ASP A 184 -19.86 1.55 -4.26
N TYR A 185 -18.80 1.47 -3.46
CA TYR A 185 -17.73 0.49 -3.65
C TYR A 185 -18.01 -0.80 -2.86
N PRO A 186 -17.59 -1.97 -3.37
CA PRO A 186 -17.64 -3.21 -2.60
C PRO A 186 -16.78 -3.11 -1.33
N THR A 187 -17.31 -3.60 -0.23
CA THR A 187 -16.64 -3.67 1.08
C THR A 187 -16.42 -5.11 1.54
N ASP A 188 -16.71 -6.09 0.68
CA ASP A 188 -16.60 -7.50 1.05
C ASP A 188 -15.16 -7.92 1.34
N GLY A 189 -14.99 -8.70 2.40
CA GLY A 189 -13.70 -9.21 2.86
C GLY A 189 -13.26 -8.59 4.18
N GLU A 190 -12.02 -8.87 4.54
CA GLU A 190 -11.35 -8.37 5.74
C GLU A 190 -9.94 -7.94 5.33
N VAL A 191 -9.83 -6.78 4.67
CA VAL A 191 -8.54 -6.27 4.13
C VAL A 191 -7.57 -5.89 5.23
N ARG A 192 -6.51 -6.66 5.42
CA ARG A 192 -5.56 -6.47 6.52
C ARG A 192 -4.38 -5.59 6.16
N ALA A 193 -3.89 -4.85 7.15
CA ALA A 193 -2.62 -4.15 7.09
C ALA A 193 -1.87 -4.30 8.42
N LEU A 194 -0.68 -4.88 8.37
CA LEU A 194 0.04 -5.36 9.56
C LEU A 194 1.42 -4.73 9.68
N LEU A 195 1.90 -4.57 10.91
CA LEU A 195 3.27 -4.16 11.15
C LEU A 195 4.24 -5.30 10.80
N VAL A 196 5.25 -5.00 10.00
CA VAL A 196 6.34 -5.93 9.69
C VAL A 196 7.60 -5.62 10.49
N LYS A 197 8.16 -6.69 11.03
CA LYS A 197 9.47 -6.78 11.68
C LYS A 197 10.45 -7.60 10.83
N PRO A 198 11.78 -7.47 11.03
CA PRO A 198 12.45 -6.51 11.92
C PRO A 198 12.27 -5.06 11.45
N LYS A 199 12.38 -4.11 12.40
CA LYS A 199 12.30 -2.66 12.13
C LYS A 199 13.31 -2.27 11.03
N GLY A 200 12.86 -1.52 10.03
CA GLY A 200 13.65 -0.97 8.92
C GLY A 200 13.82 -1.92 7.73
N VAL A 201 13.11 -3.04 7.68
CA VAL A 201 13.20 -4.01 6.58
C VAL A 201 12.70 -3.44 5.25
N LEU A 202 11.57 -2.71 5.25
CA LEU A 202 11.04 -2.04 4.06
C LEU A 202 11.77 -0.73 3.79
N MET A 203 12.23 -0.03 4.83
CA MET A 203 12.99 1.22 4.67
C MET A 203 14.29 1.02 3.89
N ARG A 204 14.90 -0.17 3.94
CA ARG A 204 16.06 -0.55 3.10
C ARG A 204 15.74 -0.54 1.60
N PHE A 205 14.46 -0.56 1.24
CA PHE A 205 13.94 -0.45 -0.12
C PHE A 205 13.18 0.87 -0.33
N SER A 206 13.43 1.87 0.53
CA SER A 206 12.82 3.21 0.45
C SER A 206 11.29 3.22 0.54
N SER A 207 10.70 2.31 1.33
CA SER A 207 9.26 2.19 1.54
C SER A 207 8.92 2.15 3.03
N SER A 208 7.91 2.92 3.43
CA SER A 208 7.29 2.88 4.76
C SER A 208 6.20 1.81 4.86
N GLY A 209 5.57 1.49 3.73
CA GLY A 209 4.58 0.43 3.60
C GLY A 209 4.57 -0.19 2.21
N VAL A 210 4.00 -1.40 2.12
CA VAL A 210 3.81 -2.13 0.87
C VAL A 210 2.62 -3.08 0.94
N TYR A 211 1.73 -2.97 -0.03
CA TYR A 211 0.71 -3.96 -0.31
C TYR A 211 1.28 -5.06 -1.21
N LEU A 212 1.14 -6.32 -0.78
CA LEU A 212 1.67 -7.47 -1.51
C LEU A 212 0.53 -8.34 -2.06
N PRO A 213 0.19 -8.23 -3.36
CA PRO A 213 -0.91 -8.99 -3.98
C PRO A 213 -0.83 -10.51 -3.83
N TRP A 214 0.38 -11.07 -3.78
CA TRP A 214 0.58 -12.52 -3.67
C TRP A 214 0.16 -13.11 -2.31
N VAL A 215 0.10 -12.27 -1.27
CA VAL A 215 -0.43 -12.65 0.05
C VAL A 215 -1.72 -11.90 0.39
N GLY A 216 -2.06 -10.87 -0.37
CA GLY A 216 -3.25 -10.06 -0.17
C GLY A 216 -3.24 -9.31 1.16
N GLU A 217 -2.10 -8.75 1.56
CA GLU A 217 -1.95 -8.02 2.82
C GLU A 217 -1.17 -6.73 2.59
N GLY A 218 -1.62 -5.66 3.26
CA GLY A 218 -0.84 -4.45 3.48
C GLY A 218 0.19 -4.66 4.57
N HIS A 219 1.34 -4.03 4.43
CA HIS A 219 2.42 -4.11 5.40
C HIS A 219 2.96 -2.72 5.70
N VAL A 220 3.16 -2.40 6.97
CA VAL A 220 3.78 -1.14 7.41
C VAL A 220 5.04 -1.48 8.18
N ASP A 221 6.16 -0.83 7.87
CA ASP A 221 7.41 -1.08 8.58
C ASP A 221 7.31 -0.61 10.04
N ALA A 222 7.66 -1.48 10.99
CA ALA A 222 7.64 -1.15 12.40
C ALA A 222 8.68 -0.09 12.84
N ALA A 223 9.57 0.36 11.95
CA ALA A 223 10.46 1.51 12.15
C ALA A 223 9.83 2.86 11.81
N VAL A 224 8.70 2.87 11.08
CA VAL A 224 7.99 4.11 10.77
C VAL A 224 7.59 4.81 12.06
N HIS A 225 7.79 6.13 12.13
CA HIS A 225 7.40 6.91 13.30
C HIS A 225 5.91 6.69 13.59
N PRO A 226 5.48 6.48 14.86
CA PRO A 226 4.10 6.15 15.21
C PRO A 226 3.05 7.09 14.62
N ILE A 227 3.35 8.39 14.55
CA ILE A 227 2.49 9.39 13.90
C ILE A 227 2.13 9.05 12.44
N GLN A 228 3.00 8.35 11.71
CA GLN A 228 2.79 8.02 10.30
C GLN A 228 2.09 6.67 10.13
N ILE A 229 2.11 5.80 11.14
CA ILE A 229 1.58 4.44 11.05
C ILE A 229 0.08 4.42 10.65
N PRO A 230 -0.84 5.19 11.26
CA PRO A 230 -2.23 5.18 10.86
C PRO A 230 -2.45 5.54 9.39
N PHE A 231 -1.83 6.64 8.93
CA PHE A 231 -1.93 7.07 7.53
C PHE A 231 -1.37 6.04 6.56
N VAL A 232 -0.17 5.51 6.82
CA VAL A 232 0.45 4.48 5.95
C VAL A 232 -0.38 3.20 5.98
N MET A 233 -0.91 2.79 7.13
CA MET A 233 -1.77 1.62 7.24
C MET A 233 -3.06 1.79 6.42
N ALA A 234 -3.73 2.93 6.54
CA ALA A 234 -4.92 3.25 5.75
C ALA A 234 -4.62 3.28 4.24
N HIS A 235 -3.44 3.78 3.85
CA HIS A 235 -2.95 3.74 2.47
C HIS A 235 -2.81 2.31 1.97
N GLU A 236 -2.14 1.43 2.71
CA GLU A 236 -1.98 0.03 2.29
C GLU A 236 -3.31 -0.74 2.28
N MET A 237 -4.25 -0.37 3.15
CA MET A 237 -5.61 -0.91 3.09
C MET A 237 -6.36 -0.45 1.85
N ALA A 238 -6.18 0.81 1.40
CA ALA A 238 -6.75 1.27 0.14
C ALA A 238 -6.25 0.44 -1.05
N HIS A 239 -4.97 0.06 -1.07
CA HIS A 239 -4.48 -0.92 -2.05
C HIS A 239 -5.21 -2.26 -1.96
N GLY A 240 -5.43 -2.78 -0.74
CA GLY A 240 -6.21 -4.00 -0.52
C GLY A 240 -7.65 -3.92 -1.00
N TYR A 241 -8.27 -2.74 -0.93
CA TYR A 241 -9.57 -2.42 -1.53
C TYR A 241 -9.49 -2.01 -3.01
N CYS A 242 -8.55 -2.59 -3.76
CA CYS A 242 -8.45 -2.48 -5.22
C CYS A 242 -8.17 -1.09 -5.82
N PHE A 243 -7.55 -0.18 -5.07
CA PHE A 243 -7.01 1.07 -5.62
C PHE A 243 -5.53 0.89 -5.97
N GLY A 244 -5.16 1.04 -7.25
CA GLY A 244 -3.78 0.82 -7.71
C GLY A 244 -2.89 2.06 -7.72
N ASN A 245 -3.48 3.26 -7.74
CA ASN A 245 -2.73 4.50 -7.87
C ASN A 245 -2.32 5.04 -6.50
N GLU A 246 -1.03 5.30 -6.30
CA GLU A 246 -0.44 5.82 -5.06
C GLU A 246 -1.11 7.12 -4.58
N GLY A 247 -1.35 8.08 -5.48
CA GLY A 247 -1.99 9.36 -5.16
C GLY A 247 -3.45 9.18 -4.71
N ILE A 248 -4.17 8.25 -5.34
CA ILE A 248 -5.52 7.87 -4.93
C ILE A 248 -5.52 7.19 -3.56
N CYS A 249 -4.56 6.30 -3.28
CA CYS A 249 -4.44 5.65 -1.97
C CYS A 249 -4.11 6.67 -0.87
N ASN A 250 -3.23 7.64 -1.14
CA ASN A 250 -2.96 8.77 -0.25
C ASN A 250 -4.21 9.62 0.01
N PHE A 251 -4.99 9.90 -1.03
CA PHE A 251 -6.23 10.66 -0.92
C PHE A 251 -7.27 9.94 -0.04
N ILE A 252 -7.48 8.64 -0.27
CA ILE A 252 -8.38 7.82 0.55
C ILE A 252 -7.88 7.74 1.99
N ALA A 253 -6.59 7.47 2.21
CA ALA A 253 -5.98 7.43 3.54
C ALA A 253 -6.21 8.73 4.31
N TYR A 254 -6.02 9.88 3.65
CA TYR A 254 -6.33 11.19 4.23
C TYR A 254 -7.81 11.30 4.62
N LEU A 255 -8.73 11.03 3.70
CA LEU A 255 -10.18 11.14 3.95
C LEU A 255 -10.67 10.24 5.08
N VAL A 256 -10.12 9.03 5.18
CA VAL A 256 -10.45 8.05 6.22
C VAL A 256 -9.90 8.49 7.57
N CYS A 257 -8.63 8.88 7.62
CA CYS A 257 -8.00 9.29 8.88
C CYS A 257 -8.65 10.55 9.47
N ILE A 258 -9.01 11.54 8.65
CA ILE A 258 -9.63 12.79 9.16
C ILE A 258 -11.06 12.63 9.66
N GLN A 259 -11.68 11.47 9.42
CA GLN A 259 -13.00 11.12 9.95
C GLN A 259 -12.92 10.34 11.27
N SER A 260 -11.71 9.98 11.73
CA SER A 260 -11.55 9.26 12.98
C SER A 260 -11.82 10.15 14.19
N ASP A 261 -12.54 9.60 15.16
CA ASP A 261 -12.71 10.20 16.49
C ASP A 261 -11.44 10.03 17.36
N ASP A 262 -10.53 9.12 16.98
CA ASP A 262 -9.24 8.97 17.64
C ASP A 262 -8.30 10.14 17.28
N PRO A 263 -7.86 10.95 18.28
CA PRO A 263 -7.04 12.13 18.01
C PRO A 263 -5.72 11.84 17.31
N LEU A 264 -5.08 10.68 17.58
CA LEU A 264 -3.81 10.31 16.96
C LEU A 264 -4.04 9.93 15.49
N VAL A 265 -5.09 9.17 15.18
CA VAL A 265 -5.44 8.81 13.80
C VAL A 265 -5.80 10.05 12.98
N LEU A 266 -6.62 10.95 13.53
CA LEU A 266 -6.95 12.25 12.92
C LEU A 266 -5.67 13.06 12.62
N TYR A 267 -4.80 13.17 13.62
CA TYR A 267 -3.55 13.90 13.50
C TYR A 267 -2.61 13.27 12.46
N SER A 268 -2.51 11.94 12.42
CA SER A 268 -1.74 11.18 11.42
C SER A 268 -2.19 11.51 9.99
N GLY A 269 -3.50 11.54 9.76
CA GLY A 269 -4.10 11.91 8.48
C GLY A 269 -3.73 13.33 8.04
N ILE A 270 -3.94 14.30 8.93
CA ILE A 270 -3.61 15.72 8.66
C ILE A 270 -2.10 15.88 8.42
N MET A 271 -1.26 15.22 9.22
CA MET A 271 0.19 15.23 9.05
C MET A 271 0.62 14.67 7.69
N GLY A 272 0.03 13.55 7.26
CA GLY A 272 0.30 12.96 5.95
C GLY A 272 0.09 13.97 4.83
N TYR A 273 -1.07 14.62 4.79
CA TYR A 273 -1.37 15.67 3.80
C TYR A 273 -0.47 16.90 3.95
N TRP A 274 -0.23 17.34 5.18
CA TRP A 274 0.64 18.47 5.47
C TRP A 274 2.07 18.26 4.94
N ARG A 275 2.63 17.05 5.04
CA ARG A 275 3.98 16.74 4.53
C ARG A 275 4.09 16.91 3.00
N TYR A 276 3.03 16.62 2.24
CA TYR A 276 2.99 16.92 0.80
C TYR A 276 3.05 18.44 0.55
N LEU A 277 2.17 19.19 1.22
CA LEU A 277 2.14 20.66 1.11
C LEU A 277 3.47 21.29 1.53
N ALA A 278 4.07 20.80 2.62
CA ALA A 278 5.36 21.24 3.12
C ALA A 278 6.50 20.97 2.12
N GLY A 279 6.50 19.77 1.52
CA GLY A 279 7.48 19.39 0.49
C GLY A 279 7.40 20.30 -0.74
N ASP A 280 6.20 20.54 -1.24
CA ASP A 280 5.97 21.42 -2.40
C ASP A 280 6.29 22.88 -2.05
N TYR A 281 5.87 23.37 -0.87
CA TYR A 281 6.14 24.73 -0.43
C TYR A 281 7.65 24.99 -0.28
N ARG A 282 8.38 24.03 0.29
CA ARG A 282 9.85 24.08 0.39
C ARG A 282 10.52 24.17 -0.98
N GLN A 283 9.98 23.52 -2.01
CA GLN A 283 10.54 23.57 -3.35
C GLN A 283 10.32 24.93 -4.02
N ILE A 284 9.14 25.53 -3.86
CA ILE A 284 8.82 26.80 -4.52
C ILE A 284 9.40 28.03 -3.79
N ASN A 285 9.50 28.00 -2.46
CA ASN A 285 10.02 29.11 -1.66
C ASN A 285 10.73 28.61 -0.38
N PRO A 286 12.01 28.20 -0.49
CA PRO A 286 12.76 27.61 0.63
C PRO A 286 12.88 28.51 1.85
N ASP A 287 13.10 29.82 1.66
CA ASP A 287 13.33 30.77 2.75
C ASP A 287 12.04 31.04 3.55
N ALA A 288 10.92 31.23 2.84
CA ALA A 288 9.63 31.42 3.49
C ALA A 288 9.17 30.13 4.21
N TYR A 289 9.39 28.97 3.60
CA TYR A 289 9.15 27.68 4.25
C TYR A 289 10.01 27.51 5.51
N ALA A 290 11.29 27.87 5.48
CA ALA A 290 12.16 27.77 6.65
C ALA A 290 11.62 28.62 7.83
N ALA A 291 11.19 29.86 7.56
CA ALA A 291 10.57 30.70 8.59
C ALA A 291 9.25 30.11 9.12
N ALA A 292 8.42 29.55 8.24
CA ALA A 292 7.18 28.89 8.62
C ALA A 292 7.42 27.61 9.45
N TYR A 293 8.44 26.83 9.10
CA TYR A 293 8.87 25.64 9.84
C TYR A 293 9.35 26.01 11.25
N GLU A 294 10.17 27.06 11.40
CA GLU A 294 10.63 27.51 12.72
C GLU A 294 9.50 27.96 13.63
N ALA A 295 8.44 28.53 13.07
CA ALA A 295 7.24 28.95 13.79
C ALA A 295 6.35 27.79 14.26
N LEU A 296 6.60 26.55 13.82
CA LEU A 296 5.85 25.39 14.31
C LEU A 296 6.12 25.14 15.80
N PRO A 297 5.12 24.67 16.56
CA PRO A 297 5.33 24.21 17.94
C PRO A 297 6.41 23.14 18.04
N GLU A 298 7.22 23.19 19.11
CA GLU A 298 8.33 22.25 19.34
C GLU A 298 7.88 20.78 19.30
N ALA A 299 6.70 20.47 19.83
CA ALA A 299 6.14 19.12 19.79
C ALA A 299 5.95 18.61 18.35
N ILE A 300 5.52 19.47 17.43
CA ILE A 300 5.34 19.12 16.01
C ILE A 300 6.70 19.00 15.32
N LYS A 301 7.65 19.90 15.62
CA LYS A 301 9.02 19.79 15.09
C LYS A 301 9.67 18.47 15.54
N GLY A 302 9.46 18.06 16.79
CA GLY A 302 9.92 16.78 17.33
C GLY A 302 9.32 15.58 16.59
N ASP A 303 8.03 15.61 16.26
CA ASP A 303 7.37 14.54 15.49
C ASP A 303 7.82 14.45 14.02
N LEU A 304 8.45 15.50 13.51
CA LEU A 304 9.01 15.54 12.16
C LEU A 304 10.47 15.07 12.10
N GLN A 305 11.10 14.85 13.26
CA GLN A 305 12.44 14.30 13.36
C GLN A 305 12.33 12.77 13.40
N ASP A 306 12.83 12.12 12.34
CA ASP A 306 12.91 10.65 12.24
C ASP A 306 14.00 10.06 13.16
#